data_AF-A0A5N6Q8R3-F1
#
_entry.id   AF-A0A5N6Q8R3-F1
#
_cell.length_a   1.000
_cell.length_b   1.000
_cell.length_c   1.000
_cell.angle_alpha   90.00
_cell.angle_beta   90.00
_cell.angle_gamma   90.00
#
_symmetry.space_group_name_H-M   'P 1'
#
loop_
_entity.id
_entity.type
_entity.pdbx_description
1 polymer ?
#
loop_
_entity_poly.entity_id
_entity_poly.type
_entity_poly.pdbx_seq_one_letter_code
_entity_poly.pdbx_strand_id
1 'polypeptide(L)'
;MADDGESPPDNRGSEDQLFNRERHIRYLEMNYQMLPSPYEGQEINHLTLVYFIINGLHILHAIDRIDREAVINWVLSLQAHPKNESDLNNGQFYGFHGSKSSQFHSNENKVSVLNNSHLASTYCALAILKTVGYDLSLVDSNSISKSMKHLQQSDGSFMPIHTGAETDLRFVYCAAVISSLLDNWSGIDEEKAKNYILSCQSYDGGFGLIPGQESHGGATYCAVASLRLMGFIEDDLLSKCTSSCIIDVPLLLDWCLQAYFPIDNV
;
A
#
# COMPACT_ATOMS: atom_id res chain seq x y z
N MET A 1 45.43 -39.11 -40.64
CA MET A 1 45.92 -38.63 -39.33
C MET A 1 45.50 -37.18 -39.24
N ALA A 2 44.27 -36.96 -38.80
CA ALA A 2 43.74 -35.66 -38.42
C ALA A 2 43.58 -35.73 -36.91
N ASP A 3 44.20 -34.75 -36.24
CA ASP A 3 44.17 -34.55 -34.80
C ASP A 3 42.94 -33.68 -34.51
N ASP A 4 41.84 -34.32 -34.10
CA ASP A 4 40.61 -33.63 -33.70
C ASP A 4 40.82 -33.08 -32.28
N GLY A 5 41.18 -31.79 -32.20
CA GLY A 5 41.32 -31.08 -30.95
C GLY A 5 40.00 -30.97 -30.20
N GLU A 6 39.88 -31.68 -29.08
CA GLU A 6 38.82 -31.47 -28.09
C GLU A 6 38.92 -30.04 -27.52
N SER A 7 37.90 -29.23 -27.79
CA SER A 7 37.66 -27.99 -27.03
C SER A 7 37.30 -28.34 -25.58
N PRO A 8 37.84 -27.64 -24.56
CA PRO A 8 37.50 -27.93 -23.17
C PRO A 8 36.00 -27.67 -22.92
N PRO A 9 35.37 -28.38 -21.98
CA PRO A 9 33.98 -28.19 -21.67
C PRO A 9 33.76 -26.74 -21.21
N ASP A 10 32.82 -26.07 -21.87
CA ASP A 10 32.34 -24.75 -21.51
C ASP A 10 31.75 -24.82 -20.10
N ASN A 11 32.57 -24.43 -19.12
CA ASN A 11 32.23 -24.42 -17.70
C ASN A 11 31.27 -23.24 -17.44
N ARG A 12 30.09 -23.25 -18.08
CA ARG A 12 28.93 -22.44 -17.66
C ARG A 12 28.30 -23.08 -16.44
N GLY A 13 29.12 -23.27 -15.40
CA GLY A 13 28.61 -23.41 -14.05
C GLY A 13 27.87 -22.12 -13.73
N SER A 14 26.62 -22.28 -13.30
CA SER A 14 25.72 -21.24 -12.80
C SER A 14 26.46 -20.01 -12.28
N GLU A 15 26.45 -18.91 -13.05
CA GLU A 15 26.51 -17.60 -12.42
C GLU A 15 25.25 -17.53 -11.57
N ASP A 16 25.38 -17.87 -10.29
CA ASP A 16 24.45 -17.41 -9.26
C ASP A 16 24.20 -15.93 -9.58
N GLN A 17 22.97 -15.57 -9.93
CA GLN A 17 22.58 -14.18 -10.14
C GLN A 17 22.79 -13.43 -8.84
N LEU A 18 24.01 -12.95 -8.65
CA LEU A 18 24.48 -12.39 -7.40
C LEU A 18 23.77 -11.06 -7.20
N PHE A 19 22.97 -10.96 -6.14
CA PHE A 19 22.17 -9.77 -5.83
C PHE A 19 23.07 -8.53 -5.72
N ASN A 20 23.04 -7.67 -6.74
CA ASN A 20 23.93 -6.52 -6.82
C ASN A 20 23.36 -5.32 -6.03
N ARG A 21 23.50 -5.38 -4.70
CA ARG A 21 22.96 -4.40 -3.76
C ARG A 21 23.29 -2.94 -4.14
N GLU A 22 24.54 -2.64 -4.48
CA GLU A 22 24.97 -1.26 -4.77
C GLU A 22 24.34 -0.70 -6.05
N ARG A 23 24.12 -1.53 -7.08
CA ARG A 23 23.39 -1.10 -8.28
C ARG A 23 21.94 -0.71 -7.95
N HIS A 24 21.29 -1.47 -7.06
CA HIS A 24 19.92 -1.15 -6.62
C HIS A 24 19.88 0.14 -5.79
N ILE A 25 20.82 0.33 -4.85
CA ILE A 25 20.94 1.58 -4.09
C ILE A 25 21.13 2.75 -5.05
N ARG A 26 22.04 2.65 -6.00
CA ARG A 26 22.31 3.73 -6.95
C ARG A 26 21.09 4.09 -7.80
N TYR A 27 20.34 3.09 -8.24
CA TYR A 27 19.08 3.30 -8.96
C TYR A 27 18.07 4.07 -8.09
N LEU A 28 17.90 3.70 -6.83
CA LEU A 28 16.97 4.37 -5.92
C LEU A 28 17.43 5.80 -5.59
N GLU A 29 18.73 6.02 -5.36
CA GLU A 29 19.30 7.36 -5.15
C GLU A 29 19.06 8.28 -6.35
N MET A 30 19.22 7.78 -7.58
CA MET A 30 18.96 8.56 -8.79
C MET A 30 17.51 9.02 -8.85
N ASN A 31 16.56 8.11 -8.57
CA ASN A 31 15.13 8.43 -8.56
C ASN A 31 14.72 9.32 -7.38
N TYR A 32 15.42 9.21 -6.24
CA TYR A 32 15.24 10.12 -5.10
C TYR A 32 15.60 11.57 -5.45
N GLN A 33 16.71 11.77 -6.18
CA GLN A 33 17.15 13.11 -6.57
C GLN A 33 16.26 13.73 -7.64
N MET A 34 15.88 12.94 -8.65
CA MET A 34 15.03 13.41 -9.74
C MET A 34 14.35 12.22 -10.43
N LEU A 35 13.02 12.26 -10.52
CA LEU A 35 12.28 11.29 -11.31
C LEU A 35 12.55 11.49 -12.81
N PRO A 36 12.84 10.41 -13.57
CA PRO A 36 13.00 10.49 -15.02
C PRO A 36 11.72 10.97 -15.74
N SER A 37 11.87 11.67 -16.86
CA SER A 37 10.75 12.22 -17.67
C SER A 37 9.62 11.22 -17.98
N PRO A 38 9.87 9.91 -18.25
CA PRO A 38 8.79 8.94 -18.42
C PRO A 38 7.80 8.82 -17.24
N TYR A 39 8.18 9.27 -16.04
CA TYR A 39 7.31 9.29 -14.85
C TYR A 39 6.50 10.58 -14.69
N GLU A 40 6.58 11.54 -15.61
CA GLU A 40 5.82 12.79 -15.53
C GLU A 40 4.30 12.55 -15.43
N GLY A 41 3.79 11.54 -16.16
CA GLY A 41 2.38 11.12 -16.06
C GLY A 41 1.98 10.51 -14.72
N GLN A 42 2.95 10.22 -13.85
CA GLN A 42 2.75 9.70 -12.50
C GLN A 42 2.83 10.80 -11.43
N GLU A 43 2.73 12.07 -11.82
CA GLU A 43 2.82 13.20 -10.88
C GLU A 43 1.77 13.09 -9.75
N ILE A 44 0.55 12.59 -10.00
CA ILE A 44 -0.43 12.36 -8.91
C ILE A 44 -0.01 11.25 -7.93
N ASN A 45 0.90 10.37 -8.34
CA ASN A 45 1.42 9.24 -7.56
C ASN A 45 2.84 9.49 -7.04
N HIS A 46 3.31 10.74 -7.08
CA HIS A 46 4.69 11.09 -6.71
C HIS A 46 5.04 10.63 -5.28
N LEU A 47 4.14 10.85 -4.32
CA LEU A 47 4.31 10.36 -2.95
C LEU A 47 4.43 8.83 -2.87
N THR A 48 3.66 8.09 -3.68
CA THR A 48 3.75 6.63 -3.77
C THR A 48 5.09 6.17 -4.35
N LEU A 49 5.60 6.87 -5.37
CA LEU A 49 6.93 6.59 -5.92
C LEU A 49 8.04 6.84 -4.89
N VAL A 50 7.95 7.95 -4.14
CA VAL A 50 8.88 8.22 -3.04
C VAL A 50 8.78 7.16 -1.95
N TYR A 51 7.56 6.69 -1.63
CA TYR A 51 7.38 5.58 -0.70
C TYR A 51 8.17 4.32 -1.11
N PHE A 52 8.12 3.92 -2.39
CA PHE A 52 8.91 2.79 -2.87
C PHE A 52 10.42 3.05 -2.81
N ILE A 53 10.85 4.28 -3.13
CA ILE A 53 12.27 4.66 -3.10
C ILE A 53 12.82 4.59 -1.68
N ILE A 54 12.15 5.24 -0.72
CA ILE A 54 12.60 5.33 0.67
C ILE A 54 12.55 3.95 1.35
N ASN A 55 11.49 3.18 1.16
CA ASN A 55 11.41 1.83 1.75
C ASN A 55 12.37 0.86 1.06
N GLY A 56 12.62 1.00 -0.24
CA GLY A 56 13.67 0.25 -0.93
C GLY A 56 15.05 0.51 -0.32
N LEU A 57 15.40 1.78 -0.09
CA LEU A 57 16.66 2.14 0.59
C LEU A 57 16.70 1.60 2.03
N HIS A 58 15.58 1.63 2.75
CA HIS A 58 15.49 1.08 4.10
C HIS A 58 15.73 -0.44 4.12
N ILE A 59 15.06 -1.21 3.25
CA ILE A 59 15.24 -2.66 3.09
C ILE A 59 16.68 -3.01 2.75
N LEU A 60 17.34 -2.17 1.93
CA LEU A 60 18.74 -2.36 1.57
C LEU A 60 19.71 -1.86 2.64
N HIS A 61 19.26 -1.40 3.81
CA HIS A 61 20.09 -0.79 4.85
C HIS A 61 20.93 0.38 4.34
N ALA A 62 20.31 1.29 3.59
CA ALA A 62 20.92 2.47 2.98
C ALA A 62 20.09 3.74 3.22
N ILE A 63 19.33 3.79 4.31
CA ILE A 63 18.49 4.95 4.69
C ILE A 63 19.32 6.17 5.11
N ASP A 64 20.62 5.99 5.38
CA ASP A 64 21.58 7.05 5.63
C ASP A 64 21.91 7.88 4.39
N ARG A 65 21.51 7.43 3.20
CA ARG A 65 21.77 8.08 1.91
C ARG A 65 20.81 9.23 1.57
N ILE A 66 19.75 9.41 2.35
CA ILE A 66 18.75 10.47 2.13
C ILE A 66 18.92 11.61 3.13
N ASP A 67 18.40 12.78 2.77
CA ASP A 67 18.23 13.88 3.73
C ASP A 67 16.93 13.65 4.51
N ARG A 68 17.06 13.12 5.73
CA ARG A 68 15.95 12.79 6.61
C ARG A 68 15.02 14.00 6.84
N GLU A 69 15.59 15.17 7.15
CA GLU A 69 14.80 16.35 7.48
C GLU A 69 14.08 16.89 6.24
N ALA A 70 14.73 16.88 5.07
CA ALA A 70 14.08 17.26 3.83
C ALA A 70 12.90 16.34 3.50
N VAL A 71 13.04 15.02 3.69
CA VAL A 71 11.95 14.06 3.47
C VAL A 71 10.79 14.31 4.44
N ILE A 72 11.06 14.47 5.74
CA ILE A 72 10.02 14.74 6.74
C ILE A 72 9.24 16.02 6.37
N ASN A 73 9.96 17.12 6.14
CA ASN A 73 9.34 18.40 5.80
C ASN A 73 8.54 18.32 4.50
N TRP A 74 9.04 17.60 3.50
CA TRP A 74 8.33 17.42 2.25
C TRP A 74 7.05 16.60 2.43
N VAL A 75 7.09 15.46 3.11
CA VAL A 75 5.91 14.62 3.34
C VAL A 75 4.86 15.38 4.16
N LEU A 76 5.26 16.04 5.25
CA LEU A 76 4.34 16.84 6.08
C LEU A 76 3.72 18.00 5.29
N SER A 77 4.45 18.60 4.34
CA SER A 77 3.89 19.65 3.48
C SER A 77 2.72 19.17 2.61
N LEU A 78 2.55 17.86 2.41
CA LEU A 78 1.46 17.26 1.64
C LEU A 78 0.19 17.00 2.46
N GLN A 79 0.23 17.17 3.78
CA GLN A 79 -0.94 16.95 4.64
C GLN A 79 -2.04 17.99 4.36
N ALA A 80 -3.26 17.50 4.18
CA ALA A 80 -4.46 18.33 4.14
C ALA A 80 -4.88 18.68 5.56
N HIS A 81 -5.17 19.95 5.81
CA HIS A 81 -5.64 20.41 7.12
C HIS A 81 -7.02 21.07 7.00
N PRO A 82 -7.98 20.74 7.90
CA PRO A 82 -9.22 21.48 8.01
C PRO A 82 -8.91 22.91 8.50
N LYS A 83 -9.64 23.92 8.02
CA LYS A 83 -9.47 25.30 8.49
C LYS A 83 -10.15 25.52 9.84
N ASN A 84 -11.19 24.74 10.12
CA ASN A 84 -11.98 24.80 11.34
C ASN A 84 -12.67 23.45 11.60
N GLU A 85 -13.23 23.23 12.79
CA GLU A 85 -13.88 21.96 13.14
C GLU A 85 -15.10 21.62 12.27
N SER A 86 -15.81 22.62 11.74
CA SER A 86 -16.99 22.36 10.90
C SER A 86 -16.62 21.75 9.56
N ASP A 87 -15.41 22.00 9.07
CA ASP A 87 -14.87 21.41 7.85
C ASP A 87 -14.76 19.88 7.96
N LEU A 88 -14.58 19.32 9.16
CA LEU A 88 -14.52 17.86 9.35
C LEU A 88 -15.82 17.14 8.96
N ASN A 89 -16.93 17.87 8.79
CA ASN A 89 -18.24 17.32 8.43
C ASN A 89 -18.63 17.61 6.97
N ASN A 90 -17.73 18.20 6.17
CA ASN A 90 -18.01 18.51 4.75
C ASN A 90 -17.83 17.30 3.81
N GLY A 91 -17.49 16.14 4.36
CA GLY A 91 -17.23 14.90 3.63
C GLY A 91 -15.81 14.77 3.08
N GLN A 92 -15.01 15.84 3.03
CA GLN A 92 -13.62 15.79 2.56
C GLN A 92 -12.76 14.93 3.48
N PHE A 93 -11.79 14.25 2.87
CA PHE A 93 -10.75 13.56 3.60
C PHE A 93 -9.58 14.52 3.86
N TYR A 94 -9.07 14.52 5.10
CA TYR A 94 -7.95 15.36 5.54
C TYR A 94 -6.70 14.52 5.83
N GLY A 95 -6.33 13.67 4.87
CA GLY A 95 -5.11 12.87 4.89
C GLY A 95 -3.95 13.56 4.16
N PHE A 96 -3.21 12.83 3.32
CA PHE A 96 -2.13 13.37 2.51
C PHE A 96 -2.49 13.38 1.02
N HIS A 97 -2.04 14.41 0.32
CA HIS A 97 -2.10 14.48 -1.13
C HIS A 97 -1.00 13.63 -1.76
N GLY A 98 -1.25 13.13 -2.98
CA GLY A 98 -0.24 12.36 -3.73
C GLY A 98 0.93 13.20 -4.25
N SER A 99 0.77 14.53 -4.31
CA SER A 99 1.79 15.46 -4.80
C SER A 99 1.51 16.92 -4.43
N LYS A 100 2.48 17.81 -4.66
CA LYS A 100 2.26 19.26 -4.50
C LYS A 100 1.32 19.83 -5.57
N SER A 101 1.38 19.31 -6.79
CA SER A 101 0.46 19.72 -7.86
C SER A 101 -1.00 19.44 -7.51
N SER A 102 -1.24 18.42 -6.67
CA SER A 102 -2.57 18.10 -6.14
C SER A 102 -3.14 19.19 -5.22
N GLN A 103 -2.31 20.05 -4.62
CA GLN A 103 -2.76 21.09 -3.70
C GLN A 103 -3.32 22.35 -4.40
N PHE A 104 -3.13 22.49 -5.71
CA PHE A 104 -3.60 23.66 -6.44
C PHE A 104 -5.04 23.48 -6.92
N HIS A 105 -5.91 24.44 -6.57
CA HIS A 105 -7.22 24.58 -7.21
C HIS A 105 -7.06 25.30 -8.56
N SER A 106 -7.51 24.68 -9.66
CA SER A 106 -7.57 25.37 -10.95
C SER A 106 -8.58 26.51 -10.89
N ASN A 107 -8.10 27.75 -11.04
CA ASN A 107 -8.96 28.93 -11.10
C ASN A 107 -9.69 28.99 -12.45
N GLU A 108 -11.01 29.17 -12.38
CA GLU A 108 -11.94 29.58 -13.44
C GLU A 108 -11.86 28.90 -14.83
N ASN A 109 -12.90 28.10 -15.13
CA ASN A 109 -13.31 27.52 -16.42
C ASN A 109 -12.89 26.08 -16.75
N LYS A 110 -13.85 25.18 -16.46
CA LYS A 110 -14.12 23.83 -17.02
C LYS A 110 -13.34 22.64 -16.41
N VAL A 111 -14.16 21.82 -15.71
CA VAL A 111 -13.89 20.50 -15.09
C VAL A 111 -12.78 20.51 -14.06
N SER A 112 -13.15 20.89 -12.83
CA SER A 112 -12.31 20.73 -11.64
C SER A 112 -12.12 19.24 -11.36
N VAL A 113 -10.97 18.69 -11.73
CA VAL A 113 -10.49 17.43 -11.14
C VAL A 113 -9.86 17.85 -9.81
N LEU A 114 -10.66 17.86 -8.74
CA LEU A 114 -10.14 18.11 -7.41
C LEU A 114 -9.18 16.96 -7.04
N ASN A 115 -7.88 17.22 -7.10
CA ASN A 115 -6.86 16.30 -6.63
C ASN A 115 -6.78 16.37 -5.09
N ASN A 116 -7.75 15.78 -4.42
CA ASN A 116 -7.87 15.80 -2.96
C ASN A 116 -6.86 14.86 -2.29
N SER A 117 -6.78 14.93 -0.95
CA SER A 117 -6.09 13.89 -0.19
C SER A 117 -6.72 12.51 -0.43
N HIS A 118 -5.91 11.46 -0.38
CA HIS A 118 -6.27 10.12 -0.86
C HIS A 118 -5.76 9.03 0.11
N LEU A 119 -6.54 7.97 0.35
CA LEU A 119 -6.18 6.91 1.31
C LEU A 119 -4.80 6.27 1.02
N ALA A 120 -4.54 5.87 -0.22
CA ALA A 120 -3.24 5.32 -0.61
C ALA A 120 -2.06 6.28 -0.35
N SER A 121 -2.25 7.57 -0.63
CA SER A 121 -1.25 8.62 -0.37
C SER A 121 -1.02 8.82 1.12
N THR A 122 -2.08 8.84 1.94
CA THR A 122 -1.98 8.90 3.41
C THR A 122 -1.23 7.70 3.98
N TYR A 123 -1.55 6.49 3.51
CA TYR A 123 -0.79 5.28 3.86
C TYR A 123 0.70 5.44 3.53
N CYS A 124 1.03 5.86 2.31
CA CYS A 124 2.41 6.05 1.86
C CYS A 124 3.15 7.10 2.72
N ALA A 125 2.52 8.24 3.01
CA ALA A 125 3.08 9.30 3.84
C ALA A 125 3.41 8.80 5.25
N LEU A 126 2.46 8.16 5.93
CA LEU A 126 2.66 7.67 7.29
C LEU A 126 3.74 6.58 7.35
N ALA A 127 3.78 5.69 6.35
CA ALA A 127 4.82 4.69 6.24
C ALA A 127 6.20 5.31 5.99
N ILE A 128 6.34 6.32 5.12
CA ILE A 128 7.60 7.05 4.93
C ILE A 128 8.04 7.69 6.25
N LEU A 129 7.14 8.44 6.91
CA LEU A 129 7.41 9.11 8.18
C LEU A 129 7.89 8.11 9.24
N LYS A 130 7.22 6.95 9.36
CA LYS A 130 7.64 5.87 10.25
C LYS A 130 9.03 5.33 9.90
N THR A 131 9.28 5.05 8.63
CA THR A 131 10.54 4.49 8.12
C THR A 131 11.73 5.42 8.37
N VAL A 132 11.55 6.74 8.26
CA VAL A 132 12.58 7.74 8.56
C VAL A 132 12.66 8.11 10.06
N GLY A 133 11.89 7.43 10.91
CA GLY A 133 11.92 7.61 12.36
C GLY A 133 11.31 8.94 12.82
N TYR A 134 10.28 9.44 12.13
CA TYR A 134 9.45 10.54 12.62
C TYR A 134 8.48 10.04 13.69
N ASP A 135 8.22 10.88 14.70
CA ASP A 135 7.26 10.59 15.75
C ASP A 135 5.83 10.84 15.24
N LEU A 136 5.11 9.75 14.94
CA LEU A 136 3.74 9.83 14.43
C LEU A 136 2.74 10.39 15.45
N SER A 137 3.08 10.47 16.75
CA SER A 137 2.21 11.11 17.75
C SER A 137 2.05 12.62 17.52
N LEU A 138 2.93 13.22 16.72
CA LEU A 138 2.86 14.62 16.30
C LEU A 138 1.94 14.85 15.10
N VAL A 139 1.47 13.78 14.44
CA VAL A 139 0.49 13.88 13.34
C VAL A 139 -0.91 14.01 13.92
N ASP A 140 -1.74 14.89 13.36
CA ASP A 140 -3.14 15.06 13.75
C ASP A 140 -3.99 13.82 13.39
N SER A 141 -3.96 12.81 14.25
CA SER A 141 -4.73 11.58 14.07
C SER A 141 -6.24 11.80 14.16
N ASN A 142 -6.68 12.82 14.90
CA ASN A 142 -8.10 13.10 15.10
C ASN A 142 -8.76 13.57 13.81
N SER A 143 -8.15 14.53 13.11
CA SER A 143 -8.69 15.00 11.83
C SER A 143 -8.65 13.91 10.76
N ILE A 144 -7.56 13.14 10.69
CA ILE A 144 -7.44 12.02 9.75
C ILE A 144 -8.52 10.98 10.00
N SER A 145 -8.67 10.48 11.24
CA SER A 145 -9.65 9.43 11.56
C SER A 145 -11.09 9.91 11.41
N LYS A 146 -11.44 11.12 11.89
CA LYS A 146 -12.80 11.66 11.74
C LYS A 146 -13.19 11.85 10.28
N SER A 147 -12.28 12.36 9.45
CA SER A 147 -12.56 12.56 8.03
C SER A 147 -12.59 11.24 7.25
N MET A 148 -11.69 10.30 7.57
CA MET A 148 -11.66 8.94 6.99
C MET A 148 -12.98 8.19 7.19
N LYS A 149 -13.65 8.39 8.33
CA LYS A 149 -14.95 7.78 8.61
C LYS A 149 -16.00 8.02 7.53
N HIS A 150 -15.96 9.18 6.86
CA HIS A 150 -16.91 9.52 5.79
C HIS A 150 -16.63 8.75 4.49
N LEU A 151 -15.47 8.12 4.37
CA LEU A 151 -15.09 7.32 3.21
C LEU A 151 -15.58 5.88 3.29
N GLN A 152 -15.96 5.40 4.47
CA GLN A 152 -16.50 4.05 4.62
C GLN A 152 -17.93 3.97 4.08
N GLN A 153 -18.17 2.99 3.23
CA GLN A 153 -19.46 2.75 2.60
C GLN A 153 -20.37 1.88 3.48
N SER A 154 -21.65 1.81 3.12
CA SER A 154 -22.65 1.02 3.85
C SER A 154 -22.36 -0.48 3.86
N ASP A 155 -21.69 -1.00 2.83
CA ASP A 155 -21.28 -2.40 2.70
C ASP A 155 -19.98 -2.71 3.46
N GLY A 156 -19.28 -1.69 3.98
CA GLY A 156 -18.01 -1.82 4.69
C GLY A 156 -16.76 -1.55 3.84
N SER A 157 -16.90 -1.36 2.53
CA SER A 157 -15.81 -0.92 1.65
C SER A 157 -15.40 0.53 1.94
N PHE A 158 -14.29 0.98 1.35
CA PHE A 158 -13.83 2.36 1.47
C PHE A 158 -13.66 2.99 0.09
N MET A 159 -14.14 4.22 -0.05
CA MET A 159 -13.72 5.10 -1.14
C MET A 159 -12.34 5.69 -0.84
N PRO A 160 -11.47 5.89 -1.82
CA PRO A 160 -10.18 6.53 -1.60
C PRO A 160 -10.27 8.03 -1.36
N ILE A 161 -11.30 8.66 -1.93
CA ILE A 161 -11.58 10.10 -1.89
C ILE A 161 -13.09 10.33 -1.80
N HIS A 162 -13.50 11.47 -1.26
CA HIS A 162 -14.90 11.80 -1.01
C HIS A 162 -15.74 12.05 -2.27
N THR A 163 -15.11 12.40 -3.40
CA THR A 163 -15.80 12.70 -4.66
C THR A 163 -16.24 11.45 -5.44
N GLY A 164 -15.98 10.26 -4.89
CA GLY A 164 -16.25 8.99 -5.55
C GLY A 164 -15.08 8.50 -6.40
N ALA A 165 -14.85 7.19 -6.34
CA ALA A 165 -13.89 6.41 -7.12
C ALA A 165 -14.23 4.92 -6.88
N GLU A 166 -13.34 4.01 -7.26
CA GLU A 166 -13.51 2.58 -6.99
C GLU A 166 -13.50 2.27 -5.48
N THR A 167 -14.26 1.26 -5.08
CA THR A 167 -14.33 0.79 -3.68
C THR A 167 -13.90 -0.66 -3.63
N ASP A 168 -12.67 -0.91 -3.20
CA ASP A 168 -12.08 -2.24 -3.19
C ASP A 168 -11.18 -2.48 -1.96
N LEU A 169 -10.71 -3.72 -1.81
CA LEU A 169 -9.89 -4.15 -0.68
C LEU A 169 -8.62 -3.33 -0.46
N ARG A 170 -8.06 -2.67 -1.48
CA ARG A 170 -6.86 -1.84 -1.32
C ARG A 170 -7.12 -0.69 -0.36
N PHE A 171 -8.32 -0.11 -0.40
CA PHE A 171 -8.69 1.02 0.44
C PHE A 171 -9.12 0.62 1.84
N VAL A 172 -9.68 -0.58 2.00
CA VAL A 172 -9.87 -1.19 3.33
C VAL A 172 -8.52 -1.39 4.01
N TYR A 173 -7.54 -1.93 3.27
CA TYR A 173 -6.16 -2.08 3.77
C TYR A 173 -5.51 -0.73 4.10
N CYS A 174 -5.62 0.27 3.22
CA CYS A 174 -5.09 1.60 3.53
C CYS A 174 -5.69 2.16 4.82
N ALA A 175 -7.02 2.08 4.99
CA ALA A 175 -7.69 2.56 6.20
C ALA A 175 -7.21 1.83 7.46
N ALA A 176 -7.11 0.49 7.42
CA ALA A 176 -6.62 -0.32 8.54
C ALA A 176 -5.17 0.02 8.92
N VAL A 177 -4.27 0.19 7.94
CA VAL A 177 -2.87 0.58 8.21
C VAL A 177 -2.79 1.99 8.77
N ILE A 178 -3.56 2.95 8.24
CA ILE A 178 -3.61 4.32 8.75
C ILE A 178 -4.05 4.32 10.23
N SER A 179 -5.13 3.61 10.55
CA SER A 179 -5.60 3.47 11.94
C SER A 179 -4.57 2.82 12.85
N SER A 180 -3.88 1.78 12.37
CA SER A 180 -2.82 1.11 13.13
C SER A 180 -1.60 2.01 13.38
N LEU A 181 -1.11 2.72 12.36
CA LEU A 181 0.07 3.60 12.47
C LEU A 181 -0.17 4.81 13.37
N LEU A 182 -1.41 5.31 13.40
CA LEU A 182 -1.82 6.45 14.22
C LEU A 182 -2.35 6.05 15.61
N ASP A 183 -2.44 4.75 15.89
CA ASP A 183 -3.08 4.19 17.09
C ASP A 183 -4.50 4.79 17.32
N ASN A 184 -5.27 4.93 16.24
CA ASN A 184 -6.59 5.57 16.26
C ASN A 184 -7.58 4.88 15.31
N TRP A 185 -8.39 3.99 15.88
CA TRP A 185 -9.41 3.19 15.19
C TRP A 185 -10.79 3.86 15.11
N SER A 186 -10.95 5.09 15.60
CA SER A 186 -12.25 5.79 15.59
C SER A 186 -12.82 6.12 14.20
N GLY A 187 -11.97 5.99 13.17
CA GLY A 187 -12.29 6.26 11.77
C GLY A 187 -12.83 5.07 10.98
N ILE A 188 -12.95 3.88 11.59
CA ILE A 188 -13.37 2.65 10.91
C ILE A 188 -14.43 1.90 11.73
N ASP A 189 -15.51 1.48 11.06
CA ASP A 189 -16.43 0.45 11.53
C ASP A 189 -15.82 -0.91 11.15
N GLU A 190 -15.02 -1.48 12.07
CA GLU A 190 -14.22 -2.69 11.85
C GLU A 190 -15.10 -3.91 11.51
N GLU A 191 -16.28 -4.01 12.12
CA GLU A 191 -17.21 -5.10 11.88
C GLU A 191 -17.76 -5.09 10.45
N LYS A 192 -18.10 -3.90 9.92
CA LYS A 192 -18.50 -3.77 8.50
C LYS A 192 -17.33 -4.04 7.56
N ALA A 193 -16.15 -3.49 7.86
CA ALA A 193 -14.96 -3.72 7.04
C ALA A 193 -14.62 -5.21 6.97
N LYS A 194 -14.68 -5.93 8.10
CA LYS A 194 -14.55 -7.39 8.15
C LYS A 194 -15.57 -8.08 7.25
N ASN A 195 -16.86 -7.77 7.39
CA ASN A 195 -17.91 -8.42 6.59
C ASN A 195 -17.71 -8.18 5.09
N TYR A 196 -17.27 -6.99 4.69
CA TYR A 196 -16.88 -6.70 3.32
C TYR A 196 -15.70 -7.58 2.86
N ILE A 197 -14.63 -7.67 3.66
CA ILE A 197 -13.47 -8.52 3.35
C ILE A 197 -13.89 -9.99 3.17
N LEU A 198 -14.72 -10.51 4.08
CA LEU A 198 -15.19 -11.89 4.01
C LEU A 198 -16.01 -12.16 2.73
N SER A 199 -16.78 -11.18 2.27
CA SER A 199 -17.53 -11.29 1.00
C SER A 199 -16.64 -11.26 -0.25
N CYS A 200 -15.36 -10.92 -0.11
CA CYS A 200 -14.38 -10.90 -1.19
C CYS A 200 -13.58 -12.21 -1.31
N GLN A 201 -13.73 -13.16 -0.39
CA GLN A 201 -13.10 -14.49 -0.54
C GLN A 201 -13.81 -15.24 -1.68
N SER A 202 -13.04 -15.66 -2.67
CA SER A 202 -13.55 -16.36 -3.85
C SER A 202 -13.60 -17.87 -3.64
N TYR A 203 -14.19 -18.58 -4.61
CA TYR A 203 -14.42 -20.03 -4.56
C TYR A 203 -13.13 -20.86 -4.54
N ASP A 204 -12.01 -20.28 -4.97
CA ASP A 204 -10.69 -20.90 -5.04
C ASP A 204 -9.85 -20.63 -3.78
N GLY A 205 -10.37 -19.89 -2.79
CA GLY A 205 -9.73 -19.61 -1.51
C GLY A 205 -9.03 -18.26 -1.41
N GLY A 206 -8.58 -17.70 -2.52
CA GLY A 206 -8.00 -16.36 -2.58
C GLY A 206 -9.07 -15.28 -2.43
N PHE A 207 -8.63 -14.02 -2.46
CA PHE A 207 -9.53 -12.86 -2.42
C PHE A 207 -9.47 -12.07 -3.72
N GLY A 208 -10.64 -11.68 -4.21
CA GLY A 208 -10.80 -10.70 -5.29
C GLY A 208 -10.84 -9.27 -4.76
N LEU A 209 -10.55 -8.27 -5.60
CA LEU A 209 -10.56 -6.85 -5.18
C LEU A 209 -11.92 -6.38 -4.65
N ILE A 210 -13.00 -6.88 -5.26
CA ILE A 210 -14.38 -6.67 -4.83
C ILE A 210 -15.12 -8.02 -4.81
N PRO A 211 -16.30 -8.12 -4.17
CA PRO A 211 -17.06 -9.38 -4.11
C PRO A 211 -17.33 -9.97 -5.49
N GLY A 212 -17.03 -11.26 -5.65
CA GLY A 212 -17.24 -12.01 -6.89
C GLY A 212 -16.18 -11.84 -7.99
N GLN A 213 -15.11 -11.08 -7.75
CA GLN A 213 -13.96 -11.02 -8.67
C GLN A 213 -13.04 -12.24 -8.55
N GLU A 214 -12.20 -12.42 -9.57
CA GLU A 214 -11.12 -13.40 -9.55
C GLU A 214 -10.10 -13.10 -8.43
N SER A 215 -9.61 -14.16 -7.81
CA SER A 215 -8.60 -14.07 -6.76
C SER A 215 -7.29 -13.51 -7.28
N HIS A 216 -6.71 -12.57 -6.54
CA HIS A 216 -5.45 -11.92 -6.90
C HIS A 216 -4.54 -11.76 -5.69
N GLY A 217 -3.23 -11.90 -5.88
CA GLY A 217 -2.25 -11.86 -4.78
C GLY A 217 -2.28 -10.56 -3.99
N GLY A 218 -2.40 -9.43 -4.67
CA GLY A 218 -2.51 -8.12 -4.01
C GLY A 218 -3.81 -7.94 -3.21
N ALA A 219 -4.93 -8.47 -3.70
CA ALA A 219 -6.21 -8.42 -3.00
C ALA A 219 -6.21 -9.34 -1.78
N THR A 220 -5.65 -10.55 -1.94
CA THR A 220 -5.43 -11.52 -0.86
C THR A 220 -4.54 -10.95 0.25
N TYR A 221 -3.43 -10.30 -0.10
CA TYR A 221 -2.59 -9.60 0.88
C TYR A 221 -3.39 -8.52 1.62
N CYS A 222 -4.13 -7.67 0.90
CA CYS A 222 -4.94 -6.61 1.50
C CYS A 222 -5.99 -7.18 2.48
N ALA A 223 -6.69 -8.24 2.10
CA ALA A 223 -7.69 -8.90 2.95
C ALA A 223 -7.08 -9.43 4.24
N VAL A 224 -6.07 -10.31 4.13
CA VAL A 224 -5.47 -10.99 5.29
C VAL A 224 -4.79 -9.98 6.22
N ALA A 225 -4.01 -9.04 5.67
CA ALA A 225 -3.35 -8.02 6.47
C ALA A 225 -4.36 -7.11 7.20
N SER A 226 -5.47 -6.72 6.54
CA SER A 226 -6.51 -5.90 7.18
C SER A 226 -7.18 -6.64 8.34
N LEU A 227 -7.55 -7.91 8.15
CA LEU A 227 -8.13 -8.73 9.22
C LEU A 227 -7.15 -8.87 10.39
N ARG A 228 -5.85 -9.01 10.11
CA ARG A 228 -4.82 -9.11 11.15
C ARG A 228 -4.66 -7.82 11.93
N LEU A 229 -4.63 -6.68 11.24
CA LEU A 229 -4.49 -5.36 11.85
C LEU A 229 -5.70 -5.01 12.73
N MET A 230 -6.92 -5.39 12.31
CA MET A 230 -8.15 -5.23 13.09
C MET A 230 -8.32 -6.30 14.20
N GLY A 231 -7.37 -7.23 14.34
CA GLY A 231 -7.41 -8.25 15.40
C GLY A 231 -8.44 -9.37 15.19
N PHE A 232 -8.98 -9.53 13.97
CA PHE A 232 -9.91 -10.61 13.66
C PHE A 232 -9.23 -11.96 13.36
N ILE A 233 -7.92 -11.93 13.09
CA ILE A 233 -7.08 -13.12 12.97
C ILE A 233 -5.83 -12.99 13.84
N GLU A 234 -5.40 -14.11 14.44
CA GLU A 234 -4.23 -14.19 15.33
C GLU A 234 -2.96 -14.58 14.54
N ASP A 235 -1.78 -14.44 15.16
CA ASP A 235 -0.48 -14.81 14.54
C ASP A 235 -0.36 -16.33 14.28
N ASP A 236 -1.02 -17.14 15.11
CA ASP A 236 -0.95 -18.59 15.03
C ASP A 236 -2.24 -19.17 14.45
N LEU A 237 -2.45 -18.90 13.16
CA LEU A 237 -3.58 -19.39 12.37
C LEU A 237 -3.64 -20.93 12.32
N LEU A 238 -2.50 -21.61 12.53
CA LEU A 238 -2.33 -23.04 12.30
C LEU A 238 -2.47 -23.88 13.59
N SER A 239 -2.12 -23.37 14.77
CA SER A 239 -2.23 -24.16 16.00
C SER A 239 -3.67 -24.37 16.48
N LYS A 240 -4.60 -23.53 16.01
CA LYS A 240 -6.05 -23.65 16.25
C LYS A 240 -6.80 -24.11 14.99
N CYS A 241 -6.24 -25.06 14.25
CA CYS A 241 -7.03 -25.78 13.25
C CYS A 241 -8.30 -26.32 13.90
N THR A 242 -9.44 -26.03 13.28
CA THR A 242 -10.80 -26.50 13.61
C THR A 242 -11.52 -25.69 14.71
N SER A 243 -12.18 -24.59 14.32
CA SER A 243 -13.62 -24.34 14.57
C SER A 243 -14.07 -22.86 14.44
N SER A 244 -13.16 -21.87 14.48
CA SER A 244 -13.59 -20.45 14.54
C SER A 244 -12.75 -19.46 13.73
N CYS A 245 -12.01 -19.90 12.70
CA CYS A 245 -11.42 -18.91 11.79
C CYS A 245 -12.52 -18.33 10.91
N ILE A 246 -12.57 -17.01 10.81
CA ILE A 246 -13.58 -16.28 10.04
C ILE A 246 -13.39 -16.43 8.52
N ILE A 247 -12.24 -16.97 8.08
CA ILE A 247 -11.89 -17.24 6.69
C ILE A 247 -11.56 -18.73 6.51
N ASP A 248 -11.73 -19.25 5.28
CA ASP A 248 -11.32 -20.61 4.93
C ASP A 248 -9.79 -20.67 4.77
N VAL A 249 -9.08 -20.90 5.89
CA VAL A 249 -7.61 -20.94 5.93
C VAL A 249 -7.03 -22.09 5.10
N PRO A 250 -7.53 -23.34 5.18
CA PRO A 250 -7.03 -24.43 4.33
C PRO A 250 -7.10 -24.09 2.85
N LEU A 251 -8.26 -23.60 2.37
CA LEU A 251 -8.44 -23.26 0.97
C LEU A 251 -7.56 -22.08 0.53
N LEU A 252 -7.42 -21.07 1.39
CA LEU A 252 -6.51 -19.94 1.17
C LEU A 252 -5.05 -20.40 1.06
N LEU A 253 -4.61 -21.36 1.89
CA LEU A 253 -3.25 -21.91 1.83
C LEU A 253 -3.02 -22.69 0.54
N ASP A 254 -3.98 -23.52 0.13
CA ASP A 254 -3.90 -24.24 -1.15
C ASP A 254 -3.77 -23.27 -2.32
N TRP A 255 -4.56 -22.20 -2.34
CA TRP A 255 -4.46 -21.13 -3.34
C TRP A 255 -3.07 -20.46 -3.34
N CYS A 256 -2.56 -20.10 -2.17
CA CYS A 256 -1.23 -19.49 -2.03
C CYS A 256 -0.11 -20.42 -2.56
N LEU A 257 -0.22 -21.72 -2.31
CA LEU A 257 0.78 -22.71 -2.75
C LEU A 257 0.74 -22.94 -4.26
N GLN A 258 -0.44 -22.95 -4.88
CA GLN A 258 -0.60 -23.05 -6.33
C GLN A 258 0.00 -21.84 -7.06
N ALA A 259 -0.03 -20.66 -6.45
CA ALA A 259 0.62 -19.47 -7.00
C ALA A 259 2.17 -19.57 -6.99
N TYR A 260 2.74 -20.38 -6.09
CA TYR A 260 4.20 -20.57 -5.97
C TYR A 260 4.72 -21.72 -6.86
N PHE A 261 3.97 -22.81 -6.94
CA PHE A 261 4.24 -23.92 -7.85
C PHE A 261 3.15 -23.96 -8.92
N PRO A 262 3.30 -23.24 -10.05
CA PRO A 262 2.40 -23.46 -11.17
C PRO A 262 2.49 -24.95 -11.51
N ILE A 263 1.38 -25.66 -11.35
CA ILE A 263 1.30 -27.05 -11.76
C ILE A 263 1.50 -27.01 -13.27
N ASP A 264 2.67 -27.45 -13.73
CA ASP A 264 2.91 -27.71 -15.15
C ASP A 264 1.87 -28.75 -15.57
N ASN A 265 0.78 -28.28 -16.19
CA ASN A 265 -0.22 -29.15 -16.78
C ASN A 265 0.48 -29.92 -17.91
N VAL A 266 0.67 -31.22 -17.68
CA VAL A 266 1.08 -32.23 -18.67
C VAL A 266 0.08 -32.27 -19.83
#